data_AF-A0A3R8VT62-F1
#
_entry.id   AF-A0A3R8VT62-F1
#
_cell.length_a   1.000
_cell.length_b   1.000
_cell.length_c   1.000
_cell.angle_alpha   90.00
_cell.angle_beta   90.00
_cell.angle_gamma   90.00
#
_symmetry.space_group_name_H-M   'P 1'
#
loop_
_entity.id
_entity.type
_entity.pdbx_description
1 polymer ?
#
loop_
_entity_poly.entity_id
_entity_poly.type
_entity_poly.pdbx_seq_one_letter_code
_entity_poly.pdbx_strand_id
1 'polypeptide(L)' 'MSQQPASNLIQVPTEALKGLVSIATGQVRHVYMGMCPDQVEGPDVRDGDCPACQLLTRADGILSGLD' A
#
# COMPACT_ATOMS: atom_id res chain seq x y z
N MET A 1 16.04 24.55 26.99
CA MET A 1 15.72 23.10 27.00
C MET A 1 15.04 22.78 25.68
N SER A 2 15.82 22.38 24.68
CA SER A 2 15.31 22.10 23.33
C SER A 2 14.78 20.67 23.29
N GLN A 3 13.46 20.53 23.23
CA GLN A 3 12.82 19.22 23.05
C GLN A 3 13.00 18.80 21.59
N GLN A 4 13.79 17.76 21.36
CA GLN A 4 13.89 17.08 20.07
C GLN A 4 12.53 16.44 19.76
N PRO A 5 11.95 16.60 18.55
CA PRO A 5 10.74 15.89 18.20
C PRO A 5 11.06 14.39 18.17
N ALA A 6 10.24 13.59 18.85
CA ALA A 6 10.34 12.14 18.79
C ALA A 6 10.14 11.72 17.32
N SER A 7 11.21 11.25 16.68
CA SER A 7 11.14 10.63 15.36
C SER A 7 10.22 9.42 15.46
N ASN A 8 8.96 9.57 15.04
CA ASN A 8 8.01 8.47 14.99
C ASN A 8 8.36 7.60 13.77
N LEU A 9 9.39 6.77 13.93
CA LEU A 9 9.82 5.84 12.90
C LEU A 9 8.82 4.69 12.83
N ILE A 10 8.02 4.64 11.77
CA ILE A 10 7.12 3.51 11.49
C ILE A 10 7.99 2.32 11.06
N GLN A 11 7.90 1.21 11.79
CA GLN A 11 8.52 -0.04 11.39
C GLN A 11 7.64 -0.73 10.36
N VAL A 12 8.09 -0.80 9.11
CA VAL A 12 7.37 -1.46 8.02
C VAL A 12 7.98 -2.85 7.78
N PRO A 13 7.19 -3.93 7.79
CA PRO A 13 7.65 -5.27 7.44
C PRO A 13 8.30 -5.31 6.06
N THR A 14 9.44 -6.00 5.92
CA THR A 14 10.15 -6.13 4.64
C THR A 14 9.28 -6.75 3.54
N GLU A 15 8.38 -7.68 3.89
CA GLU A 15 7.46 -8.30 2.93
C GLU A 15 6.45 -7.29 2.35
N ALA A 16 5.98 -6.33 3.15
CA ALA A 16 5.11 -5.27 2.67
C ALA A 16 5.86 -4.38 1.66
N LEU A 17 7.11 -4.01 1.96
CA LEU A 17 7.95 -3.25 1.04
C LEU A 17 8.21 -4.00 -0.28
N LYS A 18 8.54 -5.30 -0.21
CA LYS A 18 8.70 -6.13 -1.42
C LYS A 18 7.43 -6.18 -2.26
N GLY A 19 6.26 -6.29 -1.62
CA GLY A 19 4.96 -6.22 -2.28
C GLY A 19 4.79 -4.92 -3.05
N LEU A 20 5.03 -3.77 -2.41
CA LEU A 20 4.94 -2.45 -3.04
C LEU A 20 5.92 -2.29 -4.22
N VAL A 21 7.16 -2.75 -4.07
CA VAL A 21 8.15 -2.74 -5.17
C VAL A 21 7.70 -3.61 -6.34
N SER A 22 7.09 -4.77 -6.05
CA SER A 22 6.56 -5.67 -7.08
C SER A 22 5.42 -5.02 -7.89
N ILE A 23 4.59 -4.19 -7.24
CA ILE A 23 3.57 -3.37 -7.93
C ILE A 23 4.23 -2.31 -8.80
N ALA A 24 5.16 -1.52 -8.23
CA ALA A 24 5.81 -0.40 -8.90
C ALA A 24 6.64 -0.83 -10.13
N THR A 25 7.18 -2.05 -10.11
CA THR A 25 7.94 -2.64 -11.23
C THR A 25 7.06 -3.38 -12.24
N GLY A 26 5.76 -3.51 -11.98
CA GLY A 26 4.81 -4.23 -12.82
C GLY A 26 4.94 -5.76 -12.76
N GLN A 27 5.67 -6.30 -11.77
CA GLN A 27 5.70 -7.74 -11.50
C GLN A 27 4.35 -8.24 -10.98
N VAL A 28 3.70 -7.46 -10.13
CA VAL A 28 2.29 -7.62 -9.75
C VAL A 28 1.52 -6.47 -10.38
N ARG A 29 0.54 -6.78 -11.22
CA ARG A 29 -0.27 -5.77 -11.91
C ARG A 29 -1.67 -5.73 -11.34
N HIS A 30 -2.27 -4.55 -11.38
CA HIS A 30 -3.69 -4.43 -11.18
C HIS A 30 -4.45 -5.16 -12.30
N VAL A 31 -5.59 -5.76 -11.95
CA VAL A 31 -6.50 -6.39 -12.90
C VAL A 31 -7.19 -5.31 -13.77
N TYR A 32 -7.98 -5.75 -14.76
CA TYR A 32 -8.75 -4.87 -15.65
C TYR A 32 -7.93 -3.74 -16.28
N MET A 33 -6.85 -4.10 -16.98
CA MET A 33 -5.96 -3.15 -17.68
C MET A 33 -5.25 -2.14 -16.76
N GLY A 34 -5.04 -2.49 -15.50
CA GLY A 34 -4.34 -1.61 -14.58
C GLY A 34 -5.25 -0.58 -13.91
N MET A 35 -6.57 -0.75 -14.00
CA MET A 35 -7.51 0.30 -13.62
C MET A 35 -7.78 0.36 -12.13
N CYS A 36 -7.78 -0.71 -11.35
CA CYS A 36 -8.03 -0.54 -9.91
C CYS A 36 -6.77 0.02 -9.21
N PRO A 37 -6.74 1.17 -8.52
CA PRO A 37 -7.79 2.20 -8.39
C PRO A 37 -7.89 3.18 -9.56
N ASP A 38 -9.11 3.50 -9.98
CA ASP A 38 -9.41 4.33 -11.16
C ASP A 38 -10.28 5.56 -10.81
N GLN A 39 -10.66 6.30 -11.84
CA GLN A 39 -11.49 7.50 -11.75
C GLN A 39 -13.00 7.20 -11.69
N VAL A 40 -13.43 5.97 -12.02
CA VAL A 40 -14.83 5.54 -12.01
C VAL A 40 -15.23 5.07 -10.61
N GLU A 41 -14.49 4.14 -10.03
CA GLU A 41 -14.72 3.65 -8.67
C GLU A 41 -14.09 4.57 -7.61
N GLY A 42 -12.97 5.21 -7.95
CA GLY A 42 -12.30 6.20 -7.13
C GLY A 42 -10.90 5.79 -6.66
N PRO A 43 -10.03 6.77 -6.35
CA PRO A 43 -8.63 6.53 -6.00
C PRO A 43 -8.43 5.72 -4.71
N ASP A 44 -9.45 5.66 -3.86
CA ASP A 44 -9.43 4.97 -2.56
C ASP A 44 -10.08 3.58 -2.60
N VAL A 45 -10.77 3.23 -3.70
CA VAL A 45 -11.40 1.92 -3.84
C VAL A 45 -10.34 0.86 -4.19
N ARG A 46 -10.42 -0.29 -3.52
CA ARG A 46 -9.51 -1.42 -3.72
C ARG A 46 -10.36 -2.64 -4.03
N ASP A 47 -10.06 -3.29 -5.15
CA ASP A 47 -10.72 -4.53 -5.55
C ASP A 47 -10.16 -5.70 -4.71
N GLY A 48 -11.06 -6.42 -4.04
CA GLY A 48 -10.74 -7.56 -3.17
C GLY A 48 -10.20 -8.77 -3.92
N ASP A 49 -10.45 -8.88 -5.23
CA ASP A 49 -9.94 -9.95 -6.09
C ASP A 49 -8.64 -9.53 -6.81
N CYS A 50 -8.23 -8.27 -6.70
CA CYS A 50 -7.04 -7.74 -7.34
C CYS A 50 -5.78 -7.91 -6.47
N PRO A 51 -4.74 -8.67 -6.92
CA PRO A 51 -3.57 -8.96 -6.09
C PRO A 51 -2.75 -7.72 -5.74
N ALA A 52 -2.67 -6.73 -6.65
CA ALA A 52 -2.02 -5.46 -6.36
C ALA A 52 -2.82 -4.63 -5.34
N CYS A 53 -4.15 -4.60 -5.43
CA CYS A 53 -4.99 -3.90 -4.46
C CYS A 53 -4.93 -4.55 -3.08
N GLN A 54 -4.91 -5.88 -2.98
CA GLN A 54 -4.72 -6.59 -1.72
C GLN A 54 -3.41 -6.21 -1.02
N LEU A 55 -2.31 -6.12 -1.78
CA LEU A 55 -1.01 -5.68 -1.26
C LEU A 55 -1.03 -4.22 -0.79
N LEU A 56 -1.72 -3.33 -1.52
CA LEU A 56 -1.91 -1.94 -1.10
C LEU A 56 -2.75 -1.84 0.18
N THR A 57 -3.85 -2.58 0.29
CA THR A 57 -4.70 -2.64 1.50
C THR A 57 -3.91 -3.11 2.71
N ARG A 58 -3.05 -4.13 2.53
CA ARG A 58 -2.18 -4.59 3.62
C ARG A 58 -1.17 -3.53 4.04
N ALA A 59 -0.54 -2.85 3.08
CA ALA A 59 0.39 -1.76 3.38
C ALA A 59 -0.30 -0.60 4.11
N ASP A 60 -1.53 -0.27 3.74
CA ASP A 60 -2.35 0.74 4.40
C ASP A 60 -2.68 0.37 5.85
N GLY A 61 -3.03 -0.91 6.10
CA GLY A 61 -3.23 -1.43 7.46
C GLY A 61 -2.00 -1.25 8.35
N ILE A 62 -0.81 -1.54 7.82
CA ILE A 62 0.47 -1.35 8.53
C ILE A 62 0.71 0.13 8.85
N LEU A 63 0.47 1.03 7.89
CA LEU A 63 0.65 2.47 8.09
C LEU A 63 -0.36 3.05 9.08
N SER A 64 -1.56 2.50 9.12
CA SER A 64 -2.65 2.90 10.03
C SER A 64 -2.54 2.28 11.42
N GLY A 65 -1.60 1.34 11.66
CA GLY A 65 -1.46 0.63 12.93
C GLY A 65 -2.59 -0.36 13.20
N LEU A 66 -3.23 -0.86 12.15
CA LEU A 66 -4.34 -1.83 12.17
C LEU A 66 -3.88 -3.27 11.85
N ASP A 67 -2.57 -3.50 11.73
CA ASP A 67 -1.95 -4.82 11.50
C ASP A 67 -1.72 -5.58 12.81
#